data_AF-A0A359LWF6-F1
#
_entry.id   AF-A0A359LWF6-F1
#
_cell.length_a   1.000
_cell.length_b   1.000
_cell.length_c   1.000
_cell.angle_alpha   90.00
_cell.angle_beta   90.00
_cell.angle_gamma   90.00
#
_symmetry.space_group_name_H-M   'P 1'
#
loop_
_entity.id
_entity.type
_entity.pdbx_description
1 polymer ?
#
loop_
_entity_poly.entity_id
_entity_poly.type
_entity_poly.pdbx_seq_one_letter_code
_entity_poly.pdbx_strand_id
1 'polypeptide(L)'
;GTNGKGSTCAFIESALRTAGLRTGLFTSPHLVEPTERVQIGGQAVTREVFTAAFDRVHEAAERLLAAGALDMHPTYFETITAMAFLLFQEAACDRVVLEVGMGGRLDATNVVHPELCVITPVDFDHEKFLGDTIPKIAFEKAGILKPGVPAVFARQRTEAQEVLAARAAELRIAPIPAAAALWVE
;
A
#
# COMPACT_ATOMS: atom_id res chain seq x y z
N GLY A 1 8.07 -3.04 1.18
CA GLY A 1 9.46 -3.21 1.63
C GLY A 1 9.77 -2.30 2.82
N THR A 2 11.03 -2.07 3.12
CA THR A 2 11.49 -1.11 4.14
C THR A 2 11.75 0.24 3.49
N ASN A 3 12.67 0.28 2.51
CA ASN A 3 13.07 1.49 1.81
C ASN A 3 12.49 1.55 0.38
N GLY A 4 12.36 2.77 -0.17
CA GLY A 4 11.99 3.00 -1.57
C GLY A 4 10.52 2.75 -1.92
N LYS A 5 9.65 2.51 -0.94
CA LYS A 5 8.21 2.28 -1.13
C LYS A 5 7.54 3.48 -1.82
N GLY A 6 7.55 4.65 -1.19
CA GLY A 6 6.98 5.88 -1.74
C GLY A 6 7.53 6.25 -3.12
N SER A 7 8.85 6.18 -3.33
CA SER A 7 9.45 6.44 -4.66
C SER A 7 8.96 5.47 -5.73
N THR A 8 8.88 4.17 -5.39
CA THR A 8 8.35 3.16 -6.32
C THR A 8 6.88 3.43 -6.64
N CYS A 9 6.08 3.80 -5.64
CA CYS A 9 4.66 4.15 -5.84
C CYS A 9 4.51 5.37 -6.75
N ALA A 10 5.31 6.43 -6.52
CA ALA A 10 5.31 7.63 -7.35
C ALA A 10 5.73 7.34 -8.80
N PHE A 11 6.72 6.47 -9.02
CA PHE A 11 7.12 6.08 -10.37
C PHE A 11 6.04 5.27 -11.10
N ILE A 12 5.42 4.31 -10.42
CA ILE A 12 4.32 3.52 -10.99
C ILE A 12 3.14 4.43 -11.33
N GLU A 13 2.74 5.31 -10.40
CA GLU A 13 1.65 6.27 -10.66
C GLU A 13 1.95 7.15 -11.87
N SER A 14 3.15 7.73 -11.92
CA SER A 14 3.51 8.66 -12.98
C SER A 14 3.50 7.97 -14.35
N ALA A 15 3.96 6.72 -14.43
CA ALA A 15 3.91 5.92 -15.65
C ALA A 15 2.46 5.62 -16.08
N LEU A 16 1.60 5.18 -15.14
CA LEU A 16 0.19 4.88 -15.42
C LEU A 16 -0.58 6.14 -15.86
N ARG A 17 -0.33 7.28 -15.21
CA ARG A 17 -0.93 8.56 -15.57
C ARG A 17 -0.46 9.04 -16.94
N THR A 18 0.83 8.89 -17.24
CA THR A 18 1.38 9.22 -18.56
C THR A 18 0.77 8.33 -19.66
N ALA A 19 0.38 7.10 -19.34
CA ALA A 19 -0.35 6.21 -20.23
C ALA A 19 -1.84 6.61 -20.42
N GLY A 20 -2.28 7.74 -19.86
CA GLY A 20 -3.63 8.28 -20.04
C GLY A 20 -4.67 7.73 -19.06
N LEU A 21 -4.25 6.99 -18.03
CA LEU A 21 -5.16 6.46 -17.01
C LEU A 21 -5.42 7.49 -15.92
N ARG A 22 -6.64 7.50 -15.37
CA ARG A 22 -6.96 8.25 -14.17
C ARG A 22 -6.44 7.52 -12.95
N THR A 23 -5.42 8.10 -12.31
CA THR A 23 -4.70 7.46 -11.21
C THR A 23 -5.13 7.96 -9.83
N GLY A 24 -5.14 7.06 -8.85
CA GLY A 24 -5.07 7.38 -7.43
C GLY A 24 -3.71 6.98 -6.86
N LEU A 25 -3.14 7.77 -5.96
CA LEU A 25 -1.91 7.44 -5.23
C LEU A 25 -2.13 7.68 -3.74
N PHE A 26 -1.84 6.65 -2.96
CA PHE A 26 -1.82 6.71 -1.51
C PHE A 26 -0.41 6.46 -0.99
N THR A 27 0.17 7.45 -0.29
CA THR A 27 1.56 7.39 0.21
C THR A 27 1.67 7.79 1.67
N SER A 28 2.75 7.36 2.34
CA SER A 28 3.03 7.71 3.73
C SER A 28 4.52 7.71 4.08
N PRO A 29 4.96 8.57 5.02
CA PRO A 29 4.23 9.69 5.62
C PRO A 29 4.06 10.88 4.64
N HIS A 30 3.38 11.95 5.07
CA HIS A 30 3.47 13.26 4.41
C HIS A 30 4.72 14.01 4.88
N LEU A 31 5.14 15.01 4.13
CA LEU A 31 6.23 15.91 4.48
C LEU A 31 5.72 17.20 5.12
N VAL A 32 4.69 17.83 4.55
CA VAL A 32 4.16 19.11 5.04
C VAL A 32 2.70 18.96 5.48
N GLU A 33 1.83 18.44 4.61
CA GLU A 33 0.39 18.37 4.86
C GLU A 33 -0.19 16.96 4.68
N PRO A 34 -1.16 16.54 5.52
CA PRO A 34 -1.82 15.23 5.38
C PRO A 34 -2.48 14.98 4.03
N THR A 35 -2.88 16.04 3.32
CA THR A 35 -3.45 15.98 1.96
C THR A 35 -2.49 15.35 0.95
N GLU A 36 -1.16 15.48 1.14
CA GLU A 36 -0.14 14.87 0.29
C GLU A 36 -0.25 13.35 0.21
N ARG A 37 -0.83 12.72 1.24
CA ARG A 37 -1.00 11.27 1.31
C ARG A 37 -2.02 10.75 0.30
N VAL A 38 -2.92 11.59 -0.22
CA VAL A 38 -3.97 11.18 -1.17
C VAL A 38 -3.90 12.06 -2.41
N GLN A 39 -3.50 11.48 -3.54
CA GLN A 39 -3.41 12.19 -4.81
C GLN A 39 -4.30 11.56 -5.87
N ILE A 40 -4.93 12.40 -6.68
CA ILE A 40 -5.74 11.99 -7.84
C ILE A 40 -5.15 12.68 -9.06
N GLY A 41 -4.80 11.89 -10.09
CA GLY A 41 -4.15 12.42 -11.30
C GLY A 41 -2.83 13.13 -11.00
N GLY A 42 -2.06 12.64 -10.03
CA GLY A 42 -0.78 13.22 -9.62
C GLY A 42 -0.87 14.55 -8.86
N GLN A 43 -2.06 14.94 -8.36
CA GLN A 43 -2.25 16.13 -7.55
C GLN A 43 -2.86 15.76 -6.19
N ALA A 44 -2.32 16.31 -5.11
CA ALA A 44 -2.90 16.16 -3.77
C ALA A 44 -4.34 16.71 -3.75
N VAL A 45 -5.23 16.04 -3.02
CA VAL A 45 -6.60 16.53 -2.82
C VAL A 45 -6.59 17.85 -2.05
N THR A 46 -7.59 18.70 -2.31
CA THR A 46 -7.71 19.95 -1.55
C THR A 46 -8.10 19.68 -0.10
N ARG A 47 -7.88 20.64 0.78
CA ARG A 47 -8.25 20.55 2.19
C ARG A 47 -9.76 20.33 2.34
N GLU A 48 -10.57 20.98 1.52
CA GLU A 48 -12.03 20.87 1.53
C GLU A 48 -12.47 19.44 1.18
N VAL A 49 -11.89 18.87 0.13
CA VAL A 49 -12.16 17.47 -0.27
C VAL A 49 -11.70 16.49 0.81
N PHE A 50 -10.53 16.74 1.40
CA PHE A 50 -9.99 15.91 2.48
C PHE A 50 -10.87 15.96 3.73
N THR A 51 -11.30 17.15 4.16
CA THR A 51 -12.19 17.32 5.31
C THR A 51 -13.55 16.68 5.05
N ALA A 52 -14.13 16.87 3.88
CA ALA A 52 -15.40 16.22 3.53
C ALA A 52 -15.31 14.69 3.55
N ALA A 53 -14.18 14.12 3.11
CA ALA A 53 -13.94 12.68 3.22
C ALA A 53 -13.78 12.24 4.67
N PHE A 54 -13.08 13.02 5.50
CA PHE A 54 -12.95 12.75 6.93
C PHE A 54 -14.31 12.72 7.62
N ASP A 55 -15.16 13.74 7.41
CA ASP A 55 -16.47 13.83 8.05
C ASP A 55 -17.32 12.60 7.75
N ARG A 56 -17.29 12.11 6.50
CA ARG A 56 -18.04 10.92 6.08
C ARG A 56 -17.52 9.63 6.66
N VAL A 57 -16.19 9.47 6.71
CA VAL A 57 -15.56 8.29 7.32
C VAL A 57 -15.80 8.30 8.84
N HIS A 58 -15.70 9.46 9.47
CA HIS A 58 -15.97 9.63 10.89
C HIS A 58 -17.43 9.32 11.22
N GLU A 59 -18.39 9.87 10.48
CA GLU A 59 -19.81 9.56 10.66
C GLU A 59 -20.10 8.06 10.48
N ALA A 60 -19.45 7.41 9.50
CA ALA A 60 -19.57 5.97 9.33
C ALA A 60 -19.00 5.18 10.53
N ALA A 61 -17.85 5.59 11.06
CA ALA A 61 -17.28 4.99 12.26
C ALA A 61 -18.20 5.14 13.48
N GLU A 62 -18.76 6.33 13.72
CA GLU A 62 -19.72 6.58 14.80
C GLU A 62 -20.95 5.68 14.70
N ARG A 63 -21.53 5.56 13.49
CA ARG A 63 -22.68 4.66 13.27
C ARG A 63 -22.34 3.19 13.54
N LEU A 64 -21.17 2.74 13.10
CA LEU A 64 -20.74 1.35 13.30
C LEU A 64 -20.43 1.06 14.78
N LEU A 65 -19.87 2.03 15.51
CA LEU A 65 -19.67 1.92 16.96
C LEU A 65 -20.99 1.83 17.72
N ALA A 66 -21.93 2.72 17.41
CA ALA A 66 -23.26 2.70 18.02
C ALA A 66 -24.01 1.38 17.75
N ALA A 67 -23.76 0.77 16.59
CA ALA A 67 -24.31 -0.54 16.21
C ALA A 67 -23.55 -1.74 16.82
N GLY A 68 -22.44 -1.52 17.54
CA GLY A 68 -21.58 -2.59 18.06
C GLY A 68 -20.84 -3.39 16.98
N ALA A 69 -20.71 -2.83 15.77
CA ALA A 69 -19.98 -3.44 14.65
C ALA A 69 -18.48 -3.11 14.68
N LEU A 70 -18.09 -2.08 15.45
CA LEU A 70 -16.70 -1.77 15.79
C LEU A 70 -16.55 -1.82 17.32
N ASP A 71 -15.45 -2.38 17.78
CA ASP A 71 -15.11 -2.41 19.21
C ASP A 71 -14.56 -1.05 19.69
N MET A 72 -13.94 -0.29 18.79
CA MET A 72 -13.34 1.02 19.06
C MET A 72 -13.20 1.84 17.78
N HIS A 73 -12.94 3.15 17.94
CA HIS A 73 -12.65 4.04 16.82
C HIS A 73 -11.47 3.54 15.99
N PRO A 74 -11.53 3.69 14.65
CA PRO A 74 -10.38 3.43 13.79
C PRO A 74 -9.19 4.32 14.18
N THR A 75 -8.00 3.79 14.05
CA THR A 75 -6.76 4.56 14.20
C THR A 75 -6.66 5.66 13.15
N TYR A 76 -5.72 6.59 13.33
CA TYR A 76 -5.43 7.62 12.32
C TYR A 76 -5.13 7.02 10.94
N PHE A 77 -4.33 5.94 10.91
CA PHE A 77 -3.92 5.32 9.64
C PHE A 77 -5.08 4.57 8.97
N GLU A 78 -5.93 3.89 9.74
CA GLU A 78 -7.14 3.24 9.20
C GLU A 78 -8.12 4.28 8.67
N THR A 79 -8.32 5.38 9.40
CA THR A 79 -9.21 6.48 8.99
C THR A 79 -8.77 7.07 7.66
N ILE A 80 -7.50 7.46 7.54
CA ILE A 80 -7.00 8.08 6.30
C ILE A 80 -6.92 7.10 5.12
N THR A 81 -6.71 5.81 5.40
CA THR A 81 -6.78 4.76 4.37
C THR A 81 -8.21 4.61 3.84
N ALA A 82 -9.21 4.60 4.72
CA ALA A 82 -10.62 4.57 4.32
C ALA A 82 -11.01 5.83 3.52
N MET A 83 -10.52 7.00 3.93
CA MET A 83 -10.70 8.26 3.17
C MET A 83 -10.11 8.15 1.77
N ALA A 84 -8.89 7.61 1.64
CA ALA A 84 -8.25 7.45 0.34
C ALA A 84 -9.07 6.54 -0.59
N PHE A 85 -9.55 5.39 -0.09
CA PHE A 85 -10.40 4.49 -0.88
C PHE A 85 -11.70 5.15 -1.32
N LEU A 86 -12.36 5.88 -0.42
CA LEU A 86 -13.57 6.64 -0.75
C LEU A 86 -13.29 7.64 -1.88
N LEU A 87 -12.23 8.43 -1.76
CA LEU A 87 -11.87 9.46 -2.73
C LEU A 87 -11.48 8.88 -4.09
N PHE A 88 -10.76 7.76 -4.13
CA PHE A 88 -10.42 7.10 -5.40
C PHE A 88 -11.64 6.50 -6.10
N GLN A 89 -12.59 5.95 -5.33
CA GLN A 89 -13.84 5.47 -5.86
C GLN A 89 -14.65 6.61 -6.48
N GLU A 90 -14.80 7.73 -5.77
CA GLU A 90 -15.59 8.88 -6.23
C GLU A 90 -14.97 9.60 -7.42
N ALA A 91 -13.64 9.61 -7.47
CA ALA A 91 -12.91 10.06 -8.63
C ALA A 91 -12.98 9.07 -9.80
N ALA A 92 -13.54 7.86 -9.63
CA ALA A 92 -13.52 6.83 -10.65
C ALA A 92 -12.12 6.60 -11.22
N CYS A 93 -11.12 6.45 -10.34
CA CYS A 93 -9.76 6.13 -10.76
C CYS A 93 -9.71 4.76 -11.44
N ASP A 94 -9.08 4.69 -12.62
CA ASP A 94 -8.84 3.45 -13.36
C ASP A 94 -7.81 2.56 -12.64
N ARG A 95 -6.81 3.19 -12.02
CA ARG A 95 -5.72 2.53 -11.30
C ARG A 95 -5.41 3.25 -10.01
N VAL A 96 -5.16 2.49 -8.95
CA VAL A 96 -4.73 3.02 -7.66
C VAL A 96 -3.42 2.37 -7.25
N VAL A 97 -2.45 3.19 -6.85
CA VAL A 97 -1.17 2.75 -6.31
C VAL A 97 -1.17 3.00 -4.80
N LEU A 98 -1.01 1.94 -4.02
CA LEU A 98 -1.10 1.98 -2.56
C LEU A 98 0.25 1.69 -1.94
N GLU A 99 0.76 2.64 -1.18
CA GLU A 99 1.88 2.41 -0.28
C GLU A 99 1.39 1.82 1.05
N VAL A 100 1.94 0.66 1.41
CA VAL A 100 1.76 0.07 2.75
C VAL A 100 2.38 0.98 3.81
N GLY A 101 1.63 1.27 4.87
CA GLY A 101 2.11 2.08 5.99
C GLY A 101 3.22 1.38 6.77
N MET A 102 2.91 0.22 7.36
CA MET A 102 3.85 -0.56 8.15
C MET A 102 3.64 -2.06 7.98
N GLY A 103 4.74 -2.82 7.82
CA GLY A 103 4.67 -4.26 7.63
C GLY A 103 4.00 -4.63 6.30
N GLY A 104 2.76 -5.12 6.39
CA GLY A 104 1.96 -5.53 5.22
C GLY A 104 0.77 -6.39 5.62
N ARG A 105 1.01 -7.49 6.33
CA ARG A 105 -0.02 -8.49 6.69
C ARG A 105 -1.22 -7.90 7.41
N LEU A 106 -0.99 -7.02 8.38
CA LEU A 106 -2.00 -6.35 9.21
C LEU A 106 -2.12 -4.86 8.91
N ASP A 107 -1.58 -4.40 7.78
CA ASP A 107 -1.68 -2.98 7.41
C ASP A 107 -3.09 -2.65 6.92
N ALA A 108 -3.57 -1.43 7.21
CA ALA A 108 -4.90 -0.98 6.80
C ALA A 108 -5.12 -1.04 5.28
N THR A 109 -4.05 -0.93 4.49
CA THR A 109 -4.14 -1.04 3.02
C THR A 109 -4.35 -2.47 2.53
N ASN A 110 -4.09 -3.50 3.35
CA ASN A 110 -4.10 -4.91 2.93
C ASN A 110 -5.51 -5.54 2.81
N VAL A 111 -6.56 -4.71 2.86
CA VAL A 111 -7.95 -5.12 2.61
C VAL A 111 -8.27 -5.30 1.13
N VAL A 112 -7.37 -4.91 0.23
CA VAL A 112 -7.56 -4.99 -1.23
C VAL A 112 -7.11 -6.31 -1.84
N HIS A 113 -7.62 -6.60 -3.03
CA HIS A 113 -7.11 -7.65 -3.91
C HIS A 113 -6.47 -6.99 -5.15
N PRO A 114 -5.15 -6.71 -5.14
CA PRO A 114 -4.52 -5.91 -6.17
C PRO A 114 -4.26 -6.71 -7.44
N GLU A 115 -3.91 -6.02 -8.53
CA GLU A 115 -3.45 -6.64 -9.78
C GLU A 115 -1.94 -6.91 -9.80
N LEU A 116 -1.20 -6.28 -8.89
CA LEU A 116 0.25 -6.44 -8.75
C LEU A 116 0.66 -6.16 -7.31
N CYS A 117 1.49 -7.03 -6.74
CA CYS A 117 2.16 -6.80 -5.46
C CYS A 117 3.63 -6.42 -5.68
N VAL A 118 4.13 -5.40 -4.98
CA VAL A 118 5.54 -4.98 -5.09
C VAL A 118 6.21 -4.98 -3.72
N ILE A 119 7.33 -5.70 -3.59
CA ILE A 119 8.16 -5.70 -2.39
C ILE A 119 9.52 -5.09 -2.71
N THR A 120 9.67 -3.82 -2.35
CA THR A 120 10.96 -3.11 -2.30
C THR A 120 11.90 -3.73 -1.25
N PRO A 121 13.21 -3.37 -1.20
CA PRO A 121 14.16 -4.02 -0.31
C PRO A 121 13.70 -4.10 1.15
N VAL A 122 13.84 -5.28 1.74
CA VAL A 122 13.52 -5.58 3.14
C VAL A 122 14.78 -5.41 3.99
N ASP A 123 14.67 -4.64 5.05
CA ASP A 123 15.71 -4.42 6.05
C ASP A 123 15.10 -4.21 7.44
N PHE A 124 15.94 -4.07 8.46
CA PHE A 124 15.52 -3.77 9.83
C PHE A 124 14.69 -2.49 9.88
N ASP A 125 13.49 -2.60 10.46
CA ASP A 125 12.48 -1.55 10.47
C ASP A 125 11.43 -1.88 11.52
N HIS A 126 10.99 -0.88 12.29
CA HIS A 126 9.91 -1.00 13.27
C HIS A 126 9.95 -2.30 14.12
N GLU A 127 11.14 -2.69 14.62
CA GLU A 127 11.37 -4.01 15.23
C GLU A 127 10.43 -4.35 16.39
N LYS A 128 9.98 -3.33 17.14
CA LYS A 128 8.97 -3.48 18.20
C LYS A 128 7.64 -4.06 17.71
N PHE A 129 7.30 -3.86 16.43
CA PHE A 129 6.05 -4.29 15.82
C PHE A 129 6.24 -5.45 14.83
N LEU A 130 7.34 -5.43 14.07
CA LEU A 130 7.57 -6.38 12.96
C LEU A 130 8.48 -7.55 13.33
N GLY A 131 9.10 -7.50 14.51
CA GLY A 131 10.09 -8.46 14.98
C GLY A 131 11.54 -7.98 14.82
N ASP A 132 12.42 -8.66 15.53
CA ASP A 132 13.84 -8.34 15.71
C ASP A 132 14.77 -9.07 14.71
N THR A 133 14.21 -9.72 13.69
CA THR A 133 14.98 -10.43 12.66
C THR A 133 14.44 -10.17 11.26
N ILE A 134 15.34 -10.19 10.27
CA ILE A 134 14.97 -10.01 8.85
C ILE A 134 13.89 -10.99 8.39
N PRO A 135 13.92 -12.30 8.74
CA PRO A 135 12.85 -13.22 8.40
C PRO A 135 11.48 -12.83 8.98
N LYS A 136 11.41 -12.34 10.23
CA LYS A 136 10.14 -11.89 10.85
C LYS A 136 9.59 -10.67 10.12
N ILE A 137 10.46 -9.70 9.81
CA ILE A 137 10.09 -8.50 9.07
C ILE A 137 9.64 -8.85 7.64
N ALA A 138 10.34 -9.76 6.98
CA ALA A 138 9.97 -10.25 5.65
C ALA A 138 8.62 -10.97 5.65
N PHE A 139 8.32 -11.76 6.69
CA PHE A 139 7.03 -12.43 6.84
C PHE A 139 5.87 -11.42 6.92
N GLU A 140 6.01 -10.38 7.72
CA GLU A 140 5.00 -9.31 7.80
C GLU A 140 4.80 -8.62 6.45
N LYS A 141 5.89 -8.31 5.73
CA LYS A 141 5.83 -7.66 4.41
C LYS A 141 5.28 -8.58 3.31
N ALA A 142 5.54 -9.89 3.39
CA ALA A 142 4.99 -10.89 2.48
C ALA A 142 3.47 -11.07 2.62
N GLY A 143 2.87 -10.53 3.69
CA GLY A 143 1.42 -10.58 3.92
C GLY A 143 0.58 -9.84 2.88
N ILE A 144 1.18 -8.99 2.04
CA ILE A 144 0.48 -8.34 0.93
C ILE A 144 0.30 -9.24 -0.29
N LEU A 145 1.01 -10.36 -0.36
CA LEU A 145 0.92 -11.30 -1.48
C LEU A 145 -0.45 -12.00 -1.45
N LYS A 146 -1.12 -12.03 -2.60
CA LYS A 146 -2.46 -12.64 -2.76
C LYS A 146 -2.40 -13.76 -3.82
N PRO A 147 -3.12 -14.88 -3.63
CA PRO A 147 -3.19 -15.95 -4.64
C PRO A 147 -3.58 -15.41 -6.02
N GLY A 148 -2.90 -15.87 -7.07
CA GLY A 148 -3.21 -15.46 -8.45
C GLY A 148 -2.80 -14.02 -8.81
N VAL A 149 -2.20 -13.27 -7.89
CA VAL A 149 -1.69 -11.92 -8.14
C VAL A 149 -0.19 -11.97 -8.42
N PRO A 150 0.29 -11.43 -9.55
CA PRO A 150 1.72 -11.37 -9.82
C PRO A 150 2.44 -10.50 -8.78
N ALA A 151 3.70 -10.82 -8.52
CA ALA A 151 4.53 -10.11 -7.57
C ALA A 151 5.88 -9.73 -8.17
N VAL A 152 6.39 -8.55 -7.82
CA VAL A 152 7.74 -8.07 -8.18
C VAL A 152 8.53 -7.85 -6.89
N PHE A 153 9.68 -8.50 -6.78
CA PHE A 153 10.61 -8.28 -5.67
C PHE A 153 11.83 -7.51 -6.17
N ALA A 154 12.16 -6.42 -5.51
CA ALA A 154 13.47 -5.80 -5.65
C ALA A 154 14.57 -6.76 -5.15
N ARG A 155 15.85 -6.42 -5.38
CA ARG A 155 16.96 -7.17 -4.78
C ARG A 155 16.80 -7.23 -3.27
N GLN A 156 16.88 -8.43 -2.71
CA GLN A 156 16.74 -8.68 -1.28
C GLN A 156 18.04 -9.19 -0.66
N ARG A 157 18.12 -9.09 0.67
CA ARG A 157 19.00 -9.94 1.49
C ARG A 157 18.58 -11.40 1.36
N THR A 158 19.52 -12.33 1.48
CA THR A 158 19.25 -13.77 1.34
C THR A 158 18.15 -14.23 2.29
N GLU A 159 18.21 -13.83 3.55
CA GLU A 159 17.27 -14.23 4.59
C GLU A 159 15.84 -13.72 4.33
N ALA A 160 15.71 -12.53 3.71
CA ALA A 160 14.42 -12.01 3.29
C ALA A 160 13.91 -12.73 2.03
N GLN A 161 14.81 -12.95 1.06
CA GLN A 161 14.49 -13.61 -0.20
C GLN A 161 13.90 -15.01 0.03
N GLU A 162 14.46 -15.77 0.97
CA GLU A 162 13.96 -17.11 1.33
C GLU A 162 12.50 -17.06 1.82
N VAL A 163 12.17 -16.13 2.71
CA VAL A 163 10.80 -15.96 3.23
C VAL A 163 9.84 -15.51 2.13
N LEU A 164 10.24 -14.53 1.32
CA LEU A 164 9.41 -14.04 0.21
C LEU A 164 9.16 -15.14 -0.83
N ALA A 165 10.19 -15.92 -1.17
CA ALA A 165 10.09 -17.02 -2.12
C ALA A 165 9.22 -18.16 -1.58
N ALA A 166 9.38 -18.54 -0.31
CA ALA A 166 8.55 -19.53 0.34
C ALA A 166 7.07 -19.12 0.32
N ARG A 167 6.78 -17.87 0.70
CA ARG A 167 5.40 -17.35 0.67
C ARG A 167 4.82 -17.28 -0.74
N ALA A 168 5.61 -16.87 -1.73
CA ALA A 168 5.19 -16.88 -3.13
C ALA A 168 4.86 -18.31 -3.60
N ALA A 169 5.70 -19.29 -3.26
CA ALA A 169 5.48 -20.70 -3.60
C ALA A 169 4.20 -21.26 -2.96
N GLU A 170 3.94 -20.97 -1.68
CA GLU A 170 2.69 -21.34 -0.99
C GLU A 170 1.45 -20.83 -1.73
N LEU A 171 1.54 -19.59 -2.24
CA LEU A 171 0.46 -18.93 -2.97
C LEU A 171 0.46 -19.25 -4.47
N ARG A 172 1.40 -20.09 -4.93
CA ARG A 172 1.63 -20.44 -6.35
C ARG A 172 1.86 -19.21 -7.24
N ILE A 173 2.55 -18.22 -6.71
CA ILE A 173 2.98 -17.02 -7.43
C ILE A 173 4.40 -17.28 -7.96
N ALA A 174 4.62 -17.03 -9.25
CA ALA A 174 5.95 -16.93 -9.82
C ALA A 174 6.35 -15.44 -9.84
N PRO A 175 7.25 -14.97 -8.96
CA PRO A 175 7.63 -13.56 -8.94
C PRO A 175 8.32 -13.15 -10.23
N ILE A 176 7.98 -11.97 -10.74
CA ILE A 176 8.61 -11.38 -11.90
C ILE A 176 10.00 -10.87 -11.48
N PRO A 177 11.08 -11.30 -12.15
CA PRO A 177 12.43 -10.85 -11.81
C PRO A 177 12.58 -9.36 -12.11
N ALA A 178 13.07 -8.57 -11.15
CA ALA A 178 13.35 -7.15 -11.38
C ALA A 178 14.41 -6.90 -12.48
N ALA A 179 15.27 -7.90 -12.76
CA ALA A 179 16.30 -7.85 -13.80
C ALA A 179 15.83 -8.34 -15.19
N ALA A 180 14.61 -8.86 -15.32
CA ALA A 180 14.12 -9.40 -16.60
C ALA A 180 13.47 -8.34 -17.52
N ALA A 181 13.41 -7.08 -17.10
CA ALA A 181 13.15 -5.97 -18.00
C ALA A 181 14.42 -5.66 -18.81
N LEU A 182 14.74 -6.55 -19.75
CA LEU A 182 15.59 -6.22 -20.88
C LEU A 182 14.89 -5.06 -21.59
N TRP A 183 15.52 -3.88 -21.56
CA TRP A 183 15.23 -2.82 -22.50
C TRP A 183 15.44 -3.42 -23.89
N VAL A 184 14.35 -3.65 -24.62
CA VAL A 184 14.44 -3.90 -26.05
C VAL A 184 14.75 -2.53 -26.65
N GLU A 185 15.99 -2.38 -27.14
CA GLU A 185 16.42 -1.25 -27.98
C GLU A 185 15.55 -1.10 -29.24
#